data_AF-A0A7W8BDA0-F1
#
_entry.id   AF-A0A7W8BDA0-F1
#
_cell.length_a   1.000
_cell.length_b   1.000
_cell.length_c   1.000
_cell.angle_alpha   90.00
_cell.angle_beta   90.00
_cell.angle_gamma   90.00
#
_symmetry.space_group_name_H-M   'P 1'
#
loop_
_entity.id
_entity.type
_entity.pdbx_description
1 polymer ?
#
loop_
_entity_poly.entity_id
_entity_poly.type
_entity_poly.pdbx_seq_one_letter_code
_entity_poly.pdbx_strand_id
1 'polypeptide(L)'
;MSGRPTPHLPSQGAELGTTAPFLPQLGDLASDTARNGRVGVVVALPGEGAATYHLRPPGGGPEWSASADASTLEPVPSRPTHATLLVTDAVYDPRAKQGSVAILVHHEDGGRSEAVLILTPADLERLHAQTGRILADHEHSRGGAP
;
A
#
# COMPACT_ATOMS: atom_id res chain seq x y z
N MET A 1 -13.14 -39.68 27.25
CA MET A 1 -13.11 -38.21 27.15
C MET A 1 -11.67 -37.78 26.98
N SER A 2 -11.24 -37.49 25.76
CA SER A 2 -9.86 -37.07 25.46
C SER A 2 -9.97 -35.78 24.65
N GLY A 3 -9.59 -34.66 25.26
CA GLY A 3 -9.67 -33.34 24.67
C GLY A 3 -8.60 -33.18 23.59
N ARG A 4 -9.03 -32.83 22.37
CA ARG A 4 -8.12 -32.43 21.29
C ARG A 4 -7.45 -31.10 21.67
N PRO A 5 -6.14 -30.94 21.44
CA PRO A 5 -5.52 -29.63 21.48
C PRO A 5 -6.07 -28.80 20.31
N THR A 6 -6.54 -27.60 20.62
CA THR A 6 -6.89 -26.56 19.67
C THR A 6 -5.68 -26.25 18.77
N PRO A 7 -5.83 -26.15 17.44
CA PRO A 7 -4.86 -25.43 16.64
C PRO A 7 -4.99 -23.96 17.03
N HIS A 8 -4.05 -23.47 17.82
CA HIS A 8 -3.90 -22.05 18.07
C HIS A 8 -3.58 -21.40 16.72
N LEU A 9 -4.53 -20.67 16.14
CA LEU A 9 -4.18 -19.69 15.12
C LEU A 9 -3.19 -18.71 15.80
N PRO A 10 -2.05 -18.40 15.18
CA PRO A 10 -1.16 -17.39 15.71
C PRO A 10 -1.94 -16.08 15.83
N SER A 11 -2.07 -15.60 17.06
CA SER A 11 -2.37 -14.20 17.36
C SER A 11 -1.18 -13.37 16.89
N GLN A 12 -1.10 -13.13 15.59
CA GLN A 12 -0.21 -12.15 15.02
C GLN A 12 -1.06 -11.34 14.04
N GLY A 13 -1.36 -10.10 14.43
CA GLY A 13 -1.27 -9.05 13.43
C GLY A 13 0.12 -9.23 12.82
N ALA A 14 0.16 -9.79 11.61
CA ALA A 14 1.37 -9.83 10.85
C ALA A 14 1.71 -8.35 10.65
N GLU A 15 2.67 -7.85 11.44
CA GLU A 15 3.43 -6.68 11.07
C GLU A 15 3.89 -6.96 9.64
N LEU A 16 3.27 -6.25 8.70
CA LEU A 16 3.60 -6.33 7.29
C LEU A 16 5.03 -5.82 7.14
N GLY A 17 5.96 -6.77 7.12
CA GLY A 17 7.38 -6.53 6.95
C GLY A 17 8.03 -5.95 8.21
N THR A 18 9.16 -6.54 8.61
CA THR A 18 10.24 -5.73 9.18
C THR A 18 10.48 -4.59 8.18
N THR A 19 10.00 -3.38 8.49
CA THR A 19 10.22 -2.22 7.64
C THR A 19 11.73 -2.05 7.55
N ALA A 20 12.30 -2.42 6.41
CA ALA A 20 13.68 -2.07 6.14
C ALA A 20 13.80 -0.55 6.37
N PRO A 21 14.86 -0.09 7.05
CA PRO A 21 15.02 1.33 7.30
C PRO A 21 14.90 2.07 5.95
N PHE A 22 14.05 3.10 5.93
CA PHE A 22 13.94 3.94 4.76
C PHE A 22 15.32 4.57 4.51
N LEU A 23 15.88 4.31 3.33
CA LEU A 23 17.15 4.84 2.87
C LEU A 23 16.86 5.80 1.72
N PRO A 24 16.59 7.09 2.02
CA PRO A 24 16.20 8.06 1.01
C PRO A 24 17.27 8.22 -0.06
N GLN A 25 16.85 8.28 -1.31
CA GLN A 25 17.69 8.58 -2.46
C GLN A 25 17.48 10.01 -2.93
N LEU A 26 18.41 10.51 -3.75
CA LEU A 26 18.28 11.83 -4.36
C LEU A 26 17.02 11.88 -5.24
N GLY A 27 16.15 12.84 -4.98
CA GLY A 27 14.86 13.00 -5.67
C GLY A 27 13.67 12.36 -4.95
N ASP A 28 13.90 11.54 -3.92
CA ASP A 28 12.80 10.94 -3.15
C ASP A 28 12.01 12.01 -2.38
N LEU A 29 10.71 11.79 -2.25
CA LEU A 29 9.88 12.54 -1.31
C LEU A 29 9.95 11.89 0.07
N ALA A 30 10.31 12.69 1.06
CA ALA A 30 10.38 12.26 2.45
C ALA A 30 9.61 13.22 3.36
N SER A 31 8.94 12.65 4.36
CA SER A 31 8.31 13.34 5.48
C SER A 31 9.30 13.39 6.63
N ASP A 32 9.58 14.58 7.16
CA ASP A 32 10.49 14.76 8.29
C ASP A 32 9.71 14.87 9.60
N THR A 33 9.70 13.79 10.39
CA THR A 33 8.98 13.68 11.66
C THR A 33 9.54 14.66 12.72
N ALA A 34 10.83 14.99 12.66
CA ALA A 34 11.44 16.00 13.52
C ALA A 34 10.97 17.42 13.18
N ARG A 35 10.30 17.61 12.04
CA ARG A 35 9.71 18.87 11.59
C ARG A 35 8.20 18.77 11.38
N ASN A 36 7.50 18.08 12.29
CA ASN A 36 6.04 17.94 12.28
C ASN A 36 5.49 17.32 10.98
N GLY A 37 6.22 16.37 10.40
CA GLY A 37 5.82 15.70 9.16
C GLY A 37 5.94 16.58 7.91
N ARG A 38 6.85 17.57 7.94
CA ARG A 38 7.09 18.44 6.78
C ARG A 38 7.65 17.62 5.62
N VAL A 39 7.01 17.72 4.46
CA VAL A 39 7.39 16.98 3.25
C VAL A 39 8.38 17.77 2.40
N GLY A 40 9.46 17.10 1.97
CA GLY A 40 10.45 17.64 1.04
C GLY A 40 11.03 16.60 0.09
N VAL A 41 11.56 17.07 -1.01
CA VAL A 41 12.38 16.30 -1.96
C VAL A 41 13.80 16.27 -1.44
N VAL A 42 14.43 15.09 -1.38
CA VAL A 42 15.83 14.92 -1.00
C VAL A 42 16.73 15.48 -2.11
N VAL A 43 17.52 16.50 -1.77
CA VAL A 43 18.40 17.23 -2.70
C VAL A 43 19.89 17.07 -2.37
N ALA A 44 20.23 16.53 -1.21
CA ALA A 44 21.58 16.04 -0.92
C ALA A 44 21.52 14.85 0.06
N LEU A 45 22.46 13.92 -0.11
CA LEU A 45 22.65 12.76 0.76
C LEU A 45 23.85 12.99 1.69
N PRO A 46 23.85 12.42 2.91
CA PRO A 46 25.02 12.44 3.77
C PRO A 46 26.18 11.66 3.11
N GLY A 47 27.36 12.27 3.05
CA GLY A 47 28.52 11.73 2.34
C GLY A 47 29.56 12.81 2.01
N GLU A 48 30.29 12.62 0.91
CA GLU A 48 31.34 13.55 0.47
C GLU A 48 30.71 14.84 -0.10
N GLY A 49 30.39 15.78 0.79
CA GLY A 49 29.81 17.09 0.44
C GLY A 49 28.69 17.57 1.37
N ALA A 50 28.09 16.68 2.17
CA ALA A 50 27.08 17.02 3.17
C ALA A 50 27.15 16.07 4.37
N ALA A 51 27.08 16.61 5.59
CA ALA A 51 27.08 15.78 6.80
C ALA A 51 25.70 15.18 7.12
N THR A 52 24.66 15.61 6.41
CA THR A 52 23.25 15.35 6.69
C THR A 52 22.45 15.22 5.39
N TYR A 53 21.21 14.71 5.47
CA TYR A 53 20.28 14.84 4.35
C TYR A 53 19.83 16.29 4.23
N HIS A 54 19.67 16.76 3.01
CA HIS A 54 19.08 18.07 2.73
C HIS A 54 17.81 17.89 1.92
N LEU A 55 16.73 18.58 2.31
CA LEU A 55 15.42 18.51 1.70
C LEU A 55 14.92 19.88 1.29
N ARG A 56 14.15 19.92 0.20
CA ARG A 56 13.51 21.14 -0.32
C ARG A 56 12.01 20.92 -0.54
N PRO A 57 11.13 21.91 -0.30
CA PRO A 57 9.71 21.71 -0.56
C PRO A 57 9.45 21.45 -2.06
N PRO A 58 8.46 20.61 -2.42
CA PRO A 58 8.16 20.25 -3.82
C PRO A 58 7.64 21.42 -4.70
N GLY A 59 7.53 22.64 -4.18
CA GLY A 59 7.26 23.87 -4.95
C GLY A 59 8.40 24.89 -4.91
N GLY A 60 9.59 24.49 -4.44
CA GLY A 60 10.68 25.40 -4.11
C GLY A 60 10.55 26.04 -2.72
N GLY A 61 11.54 26.85 -2.35
CA GLY A 61 11.63 27.48 -1.03
C GLY A 61 12.88 27.08 -0.25
N PRO A 62 12.97 27.49 1.03
CA PRO A 62 14.16 27.26 1.82
C PRO A 62 14.36 25.78 2.10
N GLU A 63 15.57 25.34 1.81
CA GLU A 63 16.08 24.00 2.12
C GLU A 63 16.22 23.81 3.64
N TRP A 64 16.15 22.57 4.09
CA TRP A 64 16.46 22.22 5.47
C TRP A 64 17.23 20.90 5.57
N SER A 65 17.96 20.73 6.67
CA SER A 65 18.69 19.50 6.96
C SER A 65 17.88 18.56 7.88
N ALA A 66 18.05 17.26 7.67
CA ALA A 66 17.55 16.16 8.48
C ALA A 66 18.71 15.21 8.88
N SER A 67 18.49 14.35 9.88
CA SER A 67 19.55 13.49 10.45
C SER A 67 20.20 12.58 9.41
N ALA A 68 21.52 12.42 9.47
CA ALA A 68 22.32 11.62 8.53
C ALA A 68 22.00 10.12 8.52
N ASP A 69 21.39 9.62 9.59
CA ASP A 69 20.95 8.23 9.72
C ASP A 69 19.53 8.00 9.19
N ALA A 70 18.90 9.02 8.59
CA ALA A 70 17.51 9.02 8.10
C ALA A 70 16.46 8.64 9.17
N SER A 71 16.81 8.65 10.46
CA SER A 71 15.92 8.21 11.54
C SER A 71 14.65 9.05 11.71
N THR A 72 14.66 10.28 11.19
CA THR A 72 13.52 11.20 11.21
C THR A 72 12.78 11.26 9.88
N LEU A 73 13.27 10.56 8.85
CA LEU A 73 12.71 10.58 7.51
C LEU A 73 11.85 9.34 7.29
N GLU A 74 10.64 9.59 6.82
CA GLU A 74 9.71 8.54 6.41
C GLU A 74 9.38 8.70 4.92
N PRO A 75 9.19 7.60 4.17
CA PRO A 75 8.77 7.69 2.79
C PRO A 75 7.39 8.33 2.72
N VAL A 76 7.19 9.26 1.78
CA VAL A 76 5.86 9.82 1.53
C VAL A 76 5.09 8.81 0.69
N PRO A 77 3.98 8.22 1.18
CA PRO A 77 3.23 7.25 0.40
C PRO A 77 2.63 7.92 -0.83
N SER A 78 2.98 7.40 -2.00
CA SER A 78 2.42 7.84 -3.28
C SER A 78 0.93 7.55 -3.34
N ARG A 79 0.18 8.40 -4.05
CA ARG A 79 -1.28 8.26 -4.13
C ARG A 79 -1.67 6.97 -4.88
N PRO A 80 -2.63 6.18 -4.37
CA PRO A 80 -3.15 5.04 -5.09
C PRO A 80 -3.94 5.50 -6.31
N THR A 81 -3.74 4.82 -7.44
CA THR A 81 -4.43 5.12 -8.72
C THR A 81 -5.52 4.10 -9.03
N HIS A 82 -5.18 2.81 -8.91
CA HIS A 82 -6.10 1.71 -9.17
C HIS A 82 -5.64 0.45 -8.44
N ALA A 83 -6.51 -0.55 -8.37
CA ALA A 83 -6.21 -1.85 -7.80
C ALA A 83 -6.54 -2.98 -8.78
N THR A 84 -5.74 -4.03 -8.76
CA THR A 84 -5.98 -5.27 -9.51
C THR A 84 -6.11 -6.44 -8.55
N LEU A 85 -6.91 -7.44 -8.89
CA LEU A 85 -7.02 -8.66 -8.09
C LEU A 85 -5.71 -9.44 -8.13
N LEU A 86 -5.33 -10.02 -6.99
CA LEU A 86 -4.34 -11.09 -6.93
C LEU A 86 -5.08 -12.42 -7.16
N VAL A 87 -4.52 -13.29 -7.99
CA VAL A 87 -5.27 -14.22 -8.86
C VAL A 87 -6.09 -15.31 -8.13
N THR A 88 -6.03 -15.47 -6.80
CA THR A 88 -6.56 -16.74 -6.21
C THR A 88 -7.12 -16.76 -4.79
N ASP A 89 -7.27 -15.64 -4.07
CA ASP A 89 -7.46 -15.72 -2.60
C ASP A 89 -8.73 -15.03 -2.06
N ALA A 90 -9.89 -15.27 -2.66
CA ALA A 90 -11.15 -14.85 -2.05
C ALA A 90 -11.53 -15.78 -0.89
N VAL A 91 -11.65 -15.24 0.32
CA VAL A 91 -12.01 -15.98 1.54
C VAL A 91 -13.25 -15.34 2.17
N TYR A 92 -14.13 -16.16 2.75
CA TYR A 92 -15.24 -15.66 3.57
C TYR A 92 -15.02 -16.05 5.03
N ASP A 93 -14.97 -15.06 5.92
CA ASP A 93 -14.94 -15.29 7.36
C ASP A 93 -16.37 -15.26 7.92
N PRO A 94 -16.94 -16.41 8.31
CA PRO A 94 -18.29 -16.46 8.87
C PRO A 94 -18.40 -15.81 10.26
N ARG A 95 -17.29 -15.66 11.00
CA ARG A 95 -17.28 -15.02 12.33
C ARG A 95 -17.36 -13.51 12.19
N ALA A 96 -16.56 -12.93 11.29
CA ALA A 96 -16.60 -11.50 10.98
C ALA A 96 -17.78 -11.11 10.05
N LYS A 97 -18.39 -12.10 9.38
CA LYS A 97 -19.42 -11.92 8.34
C LYS A 97 -18.91 -11.04 7.20
N GLN A 98 -17.69 -11.28 6.75
CA GLN A 98 -17.03 -10.49 5.72
C GLN A 98 -16.31 -11.39 4.72
N GLY A 99 -16.31 -10.96 3.47
CA GLY A 99 -15.42 -11.51 2.45
C GLY A 99 -14.11 -10.73 2.43
N SER A 100 -13.02 -11.39 2.08
CA SER A 100 -11.73 -10.76 1.82
C SER A 100 -11.20 -11.24 0.47
N VAL A 101 -10.55 -10.35 -0.27
CA VAL A 101 -9.81 -10.72 -1.48
C VAL A 101 -8.49 -9.96 -1.52
N ALA A 102 -7.42 -10.67 -1.84
CA ALA A 102 -6.11 -10.06 -2.01
C ALA A 102 -6.08 -9.17 -3.27
N ILE A 103 -5.54 -7.96 -3.14
CA ILE A 103 -5.40 -6.98 -4.21
C ILE A 103 -3.99 -6.42 -4.27
N LEU A 104 -3.62 -5.92 -5.44
CA LEU A 104 -2.41 -5.13 -5.67
C LEU A 104 -2.83 -3.70 -5.96
N VAL A 105 -2.39 -2.76 -5.13
CA VAL A 105 -2.64 -1.32 -5.29
C VAL A 105 -1.48 -0.73 -6.07
N HIS A 106 -1.80 -0.03 -7.16
CA HIS A 106 -0.84 0.66 -8.02
C HIS A 106 -0.83 2.14 -7.68
N HIS A 107 0.34 2.72 -7.52
CA HIS A 107 0.54 4.10 -7.11
C HIS A 107 1.01 4.98 -8.29
N GLU A 108 0.85 6.30 -8.17
CA GLU A 108 1.20 7.27 -9.23
C GLU A 108 2.71 7.24 -9.60
N ASP A 109 3.57 6.83 -8.68
CA ASP A 109 5.02 6.67 -8.88
C ASP A 109 5.40 5.35 -9.57
N GLY A 110 4.42 4.52 -9.95
CA GLY A 110 4.64 3.19 -10.49
C GLY A 110 4.91 2.12 -9.43
N GLY A 111 4.99 2.49 -8.15
CA GLY A 111 5.07 1.59 -7.02
C GLY A 111 3.82 0.73 -6.88
N ARG A 112 3.99 -0.44 -6.24
CA ARG A 112 2.89 -1.38 -6.00
C ARG A 112 2.94 -1.89 -4.57
N SER A 113 1.79 -1.99 -3.94
CA SER A 113 1.65 -2.55 -2.59
C SER A 113 0.55 -3.60 -2.55
N GLU A 114 0.81 -4.70 -1.83
CA GLU A 114 -0.21 -5.72 -1.57
C GLU A 114 -1.15 -5.24 -0.47
N ALA A 115 -2.44 -5.48 -0.66
CA ALA A 115 -3.47 -5.16 0.32
C ALA A 115 -4.60 -6.21 0.29
N VAL A 116 -5.49 -6.13 1.27
CA VAL A 116 -6.69 -6.97 1.33
C VAL A 116 -7.92 -6.08 1.24
N LEU A 117 -8.76 -6.35 0.25
CA LEU A 117 -10.08 -5.73 0.14
C LEU A 117 -11.06 -6.51 1.03
N ILE A 118 -11.54 -5.86 2.09
CA ILE A 118 -12.56 -6.41 2.99
C ILE A 118 -13.93 -5.93 2.54
N LEU A 119 -14.87 -6.87 2.37
CA LEU A 119 -16.20 -6.65 1.85
C LEU A 119 -17.24 -7.07 2.88
N THR A 120 -18.16 -6.16 3.20
CA THR A 120 -19.37 -6.53 3.96
C THR A 120 -20.29 -7.39 3.09
N PRO A 121 -21.31 -8.06 3.65
CA PRO A 121 -22.26 -8.84 2.85
C PRO A 121 -22.96 -8.00 1.79
N ALA A 122 -23.31 -6.75 2.11
CA ALA A 122 -23.92 -5.84 1.14
C ALA A 122 -22.95 -5.45 0.02
N ASP A 123 -21.66 -5.28 0.33
CA ASP A 123 -20.64 -4.99 -0.69
C ASP A 123 -20.38 -6.20 -1.58
N LEU A 124 -20.39 -7.42 -1.02
CA LEU A 124 -20.27 -8.67 -1.78
C LEU A 124 -21.40 -8.81 -2.81
N GLU A 125 -22.65 -8.63 -2.37
CA GLU A 125 -23.83 -8.70 -3.26
C GLU A 125 -23.76 -7.63 -4.35
N ARG A 126 -23.41 -6.39 -3.98
CA ARG A 126 -23.27 -5.29 -4.93
C ARG A 126 -22.15 -5.57 -5.93
N LEU A 127 -21.00 -6.03 -5.47
CA LEU A 127 -19.86 -6.32 -6.32
C LEU A 127 -20.19 -7.45 -7.29
N HIS A 128 -20.81 -8.54 -6.82
CA HIS A 128 -21.27 -9.65 -7.66
C HIS A 128 -22.24 -9.17 -8.76
N ALA A 129 -23.22 -8.32 -8.40
CA ALA A 129 -24.18 -7.80 -9.36
C ALA A 129 -23.52 -6.90 -10.42
N GLN A 130 -22.52 -6.09 -10.05
CA GLN A 130 -21.81 -5.22 -10.99
C GLN A 130 -20.87 -6.01 -11.91
N THR A 131 -20.08 -6.93 -11.35
CA THR A 131 -19.15 -7.74 -12.16
C THR A 131 -19.90 -8.71 -13.06
N GLY A 132 -21.03 -9.27 -12.62
CA GLY A 132 -21.91 -10.08 -13.46
C GLY A 132 -22.42 -9.34 -14.69
N ARG A 133 -22.78 -8.05 -14.57
CA ARG A 133 -23.15 -7.21 -15.72
C ARG A 133 -21.98 -6.99 -16.68
N ILE A 134 -20.81 -6.66 -16.13
CA ILE A 134 -19.59 -6.45 -16.94
C ILE A 134 -19.22 -7.71 -17.71
N LEU A 135 -19.33 -8.90 -17.09
CA LEU A 135 -19.09 -10.18 -17.74
C LEU A 135 -20.10 -10.47 -18.85
N ALA A 136 -21.39 -10.23 -18.58
CA ALA A 136 -22.42 -10.37 -19.59
C ALA A 136 -22.13 -9.46 -20.80
N ASP A 137 -21.82 -8.18 -20.59
CA ASP A 137 -21.46 -7.24 -21.66
C ASP A 137 -20.21 -7.71 -22.43
N HIS A 138 -19.21 -8.23 -21.72
CA HIS A 138 -18.00 -8.80 -22.32
C HIS A 138 -18.30 -10.00 -23.23
N GLU A 139 -19.16 -10.94 -22.80
CA GLU A 139 -19.57 -12.09 -23.59
C GLU A 139 -20.33 -11.68 -24.86
N HIS A 140 -21.25 -10.73 -24.76
CA HIS A 140 -21.98 -10.20 -25.91
C HIS A 140 -21.03 -9.53 -26.93
N SER A 141 -19.99 -8.84 -26.46
CA SER A 141 -18.98 -8.22 -27.32
C SER A 141 -18.14 -9.25 -28.09
N ARG A 142 -17.97 -10.46 -27.54
CA ARG A 142 -17.23 -11.56 -28.17
C ARG A 142 -18.07 -12.39 -29.13
N GLY A 143 -19.38 -12.49 -28.90
CA GLY A 143 -20.33 -13.19 -29.78
C GLY A 143 -20.75 -12.38 -31.02
N GLY A 144 -20.39 -11.10 -31.08
CA GLY A 144 -20.68 -10.19 -32.19
C GLY A 144 -19.51 -9.99 -33.14
N ALA A 145 -19.10 -11.04 -33.86
CA ALA A 145 -18.30 -10.90 -35.08
C ALA A 145 -18.97 -11.72 -36.20
N PRO A 146 -19.42 -11.10 -37.31
CA PRO A 146 -19.92 -11.82 -38.48
C PRO A 146 -18.83 -12.57 -39.24
#